data_AF-A0A7V7D0Q1-F1
#
_entry.id   AF-A0A7V7D0Q1-F1
#
_cell.length_a   1.000
_cell.length_b   1.000
_cell.length_c   1.000
_cell.angle_alpha   90.00
_cell.angle_beta   90.00
_cell.angle_gamma   90.00
#
_symmetry.space_group_name_H-M   'P 1'
#
loop_
_entity.id
_entity.type
_entity.pdbx_description
1 polymer ?
#
loop_
_entity_poly.entity_id
_entity_poly.type
_entity_poly.pdbx_seq_one_letter_code
_entity_poly.pdbx_strand_id
1 'polypeptide(L)'
;MEKNGLNGSGFKKWVFEPPMLYRSTDMWWGHLGKRYRPHEGLDLCMFVDGRDRVVRLDGKTMIPAMYDGVVIRIVPDFLGRSIVLEHVFEKSCRARFCTIYSHIRPDLHLSPGREIRKGNVIAKVEDSFKPKTDISPHLHISLGWIPRSIPNERLAWPEIGSPEVMTMLDPLDFIVVDS
;
A
#
# COMPACT_ATOMS: atom_id res chain seq x y z
N MET A 1 -9.12 0.81 10.84
CA MET A 1 -9.87 2.06 11.10
C MET A 1 -9.79 2.47 12.57
N GLU A 2 -10.07 1.57 13.52
CA GLU A 2 -9.99 1.83 14.96
C GLU A 2 -8.70 2.49 15.46
N LYS A 3 -7.54 1.97 15.06
CA LYS A 3 -6.24 2.46 15.56
C LYS A 3 -5.98 3.93 15.20
N ASN A 4 -6.47 4.40 14.06
CA ASN A 4 -6.35 5.80 13.64
C ASN A 4 -7.43 6.72 14.23
N GLY A 5 -8.22 6.25 15.20
CA GLY A 5 -9.33 7.03 15.76
C GLY A 5 -10.46 7.32 14.77
N LEU A 6 -10.48 6.64 13.62
CA LEU A 6 -11.45 6.87 12.55
C LEU A 6 -12.88 6.52 12.98
N ASN A 7 -13.05 5.72 14.03
CA ASN A 7 -14.37 5.46 14.62
C ASN A 7 -14.90 6.65 15.44
N GLY A 8 -14.03 7.51 15.97
CA GLY A 8 -14.40 8.67 16.79
C GLY A 8 -14.65 9.95 15.97
N SER A 9 -13.87 10.16 14.89
CA SER A 9 -14.13 11.24 13.92
C SER A 9 -15.13 10.86 12.85
N GLY A 10 -15.43 9.56 12.71
CA GLY A 10 -16.12 8.95 11.58
C GLY A 10 -15.22 8.90 10.35
N PHE A 11 -15.10 7.74 9.71
CA PHE A 11 -14.62 7.62 8.34
C PHE A 11 -15.84 7.33 7.47
N LYS A 12 -16.04 8.07 6.38
CA LYS A 12 -17.16 7.86 5.45
C LYS A 12 -16.70 7.18 4.16
N LYS A 13 -15.67 7.72 3.52
CA LYS A 13 -15.15 7.20 2.25
C LYS A 13 -13.76 7.75 1.93
N TRP A 14 -13.03 7.01 1.11
CA TRP A 14 -11.83 7.52 0.45
C TRP A 14 -12.19 8.57 -0.61
N VAL A 15 -11.28 9.53 -0.82
CA VAL A 15 -11.34 10.49 -1.91
C VAL A 15 -10.20 10.16 -2.87
N PHE A 16 -10.55 9.87 -4.11
CA PHE A 16 -9.60 9.53 -5.16
C PHE A 16 -9.61 10.57 -6.26
N GLU A 17 -8.41 11.00 -6.65
CA GLU A 17 -8.19 11.61 -7.95
C GLU A 17 -7.91 10.52 -8.98
N PRO A 18 -8.36 10.63 -10.24
CA PRO A 18 -8.13 9.61 -11.26
C PRO A 18 -6.68 9.10 -11.39
N PRO A 19 -5.63 9.92 -11.21
CA PRO A 19 -4.24 9.44 -11.29
C PRO A 19 -3.76 8.61 -10.10
N MET A 20 -4.54 8.53 -9.01
CA MET A 20 -4.28 7.66 -7.85
C MET A 20 -4.71 6.22 -8.08
N LEU A 21 -5.53 5.97 -9.10
CA LEU A 21 -6.15 4.67 -9.35
C LEU A 21 -5.22 3.72 -10.09
N TYR A 22 -5.49 2.43 -9.94
CA TYR A 22 -4.78 1.36 -10.64
C TYR A 22 -4.82 1.56 -12.16
N ARG A 23 -3.68 1.28 -12.82
CA ARG A 23 -3.44 1.48 -14.26
C ARG A 23 -3.56 2.90 -14.78
N SER A 24 -3.74 3.90 -13.93
CA SER A 24 -3.70 5.28 -14.41
C SER A 24 -2.32 5.62 -14.99
N THR A 25 -2.30 6.35 -16.10
CA THR A 25 -1.07 6.77 -16.78
C THR A 25 -0.64 8.17 -16.40
N ASP A 26 -1.45 8.87 -15.61
CA ASP A 26 -1.21 10.22 -15.14
C ASP A 26 -0.56 10.23 -13.76
N MET A 27 0.16 11.30 -13.45
CA MET A 27 0.64 11.60 -12.10
C MET A 27 -0.33 12.55 -11.39
N TRP A 28 -0.61 12.32 -10.12
CA TRP A 28 -1.39 13.23 -9.26
C TRP A 28 -0.51 14.13 -8.36
N TRP A 29 0.81 14.00 -8.48
CA TRP A 29 1.81 14.74 -7.71
C TRP A 29 2.83 15.41 -8.65
N GLY A 30 3.54 16.42 -8.14
CA GLY A 30 4.42 17.25 -8.96
C GLY A 30 3.66 18.00 -10.05
N HIS A 31 4.26 18.14 -11.24
CA HIS A 31 3.69 18.93 -12.34
C HIS A 31 2.59 18.23 -13.16
N LEU A 32 1.90 17.23 -12.60
CA LEU A 32 0.78 16.50 -13.25
C LEU A 32 1.14 15.95 -14.65
N GLY A 33 2.29 15.28 -14.75
CA GLY A 33 2.79 14.67 -15.99
C GLY A 33 2.31 13.23 -16.22
N LYS A 34 2.90 12.57 -17.22
CA LYS A 34 2.67 11.14 -17.49
C LYS A 34 3.64 10.24 -16.72
N ARG A 35 3.15 9.09 -16.26
CA ARG A 35 3.97 8.03 -15.68
C ARG A 35 4.68 7.27 -16.80
N TYR A 36 5.90 6.78 -16.51
CA TYR A 36 6.62 5.87 -17.41
C TYR A 36 5.90 4.52 -17.56
N ARG A 37 5.25 4.05 -16.48
CA ARG A 37 4.41 2.84 -16.46
C ARG A 37 3.05 3.17 -15.86
N PRO A 38 1.98 2.46 -16.27
CA PRO A 38 0.68 2.55 -15.60
C PRO A 38 0.84 2.32 -14.10
N HIS A 39 0.02 2.97 -13.29
CA HIS A 39 0.08 2.88 -11.84
C HIS A 39 -0.12 1.43 -11.36
N GLU A 40 0.85 0.92 -10.62
CA GLU A 40 0.96 -0.50 -10.22
C GLU A 40 0.13 -0.83 -8.97
N GLY A 41 -0.67 0.11 -8.48
CA GLY A 41 -1.45 -0.01 -7.26
C GLY A 41 -2.47 1.11 -7.10
N LEU A 42 -2.79 1.42 -5.85
CA LEU A 42 -3.73 2.46 -5.45
C LEU A 42 -3.06 3.38 -4.43
N ASP A 43 -3.22 4.69 -4.58
CA ASP A 43 -2.74 5.67 -3.62
C ASP A 43 -3.87 6.12 -2.69
N LEU A 44 -3.73 5.86 -1.40
CA LEU A 44 -4.62 6.34 -0.35
C LEU A 44 -4.03 7.60 0.28
N CYS A 45 -4.59 8.76 -0.03
CA CYS A 45 -4.09 10.07 0.42
C CYS A 45 -5.12 10.83 1.27
N MET A 46 -6.41 10.72 0.93
CA MET A 46 -7.47 11.54 1.52
C MET A 46 -8.75 10.74 1.78
N PHE A 47 -9.47 11.10 2.83
CA PHE A 47 -10.79 10.55 3.14
C PHE A 47 -11.74 11.63 3.65
N VAL A 48 -13.05 11.36 3.56
CA VAL A 48 -14.09 12.19 4.16
C VAL A 48 -14.39 11.68 5.56
N ASP A 49 -14.35 12.57 6.55
CA ASP A 49 -14.67 12.24 7.94
C ASP A 49 -16.18 12.32 8.26
N GLY A 50 -16.57 11.95 9.48
CA GLY A 50 -17.95 11.99 9.97
C GLY A 50 -18.58 13.40 9.97
N ARG A 51 -17.76 14.45 9.84
CA ARG A 51 -18.16 15.87 9.76
C ARG A 51 -18.10 16.42 8.33
N ASP A 52 -18.00 15.55 7.32
CA ASP A 52 -17.93 15.90 5.90
C ASP A 52 -16.69 16.72 5.52
N ARG A 53 -15.61 16.62 6.30
CA ARG A 53 -14.34 17.27 5.99
C ARG A 53 -13.44 16.31 5.22
N VAL A 54 -12.72 16.84 4.23
CA VAL A 54 -11.63 16.11 3.58
C VAL A 54 -10.40 16.16 4.48
N VAL A 55 -9.95 15.00 4.93
CA VAL A 55 -8.78 14.81 5.79
C VAL A 55 -7.69 14.13 4.99
N ARG A 56 -6.45 14.64 5.10
CA ARG A 56 -5.26 14.06 4.49
C ARG A 56 -4.56 13.12 5.46
N LEU A 57 -3.95 12.07 4.92
CA LEU A 57 -3.02 11.24 5.69
C LEU A 57 -1.76 12.05 6.02
N ASP A 58 -1.15 11.70 7.15
CA ASP A 58 0.11 12.27 7.64
C ASP A 58 0.98 11.16 8.23
N GLY A 59 2.21 11.47 8.65
CA GLY A 59 3.11 10.46 9.21
C GLY A 59 2.73 9.89 10.57
N LYS A 60 1.62 10.35 11.17
CA LYS A 60 1.03 9.74 12.37
C LYS A 60 0.02 8.64 12.00
N THR A 61 -0.42 8.60 10.75
CA THR A 61 -1.36 7.59 10.25
C THR A 61 -0.73 6.21 10.32
N MET A 62 -1.33 5.33 11.11
CA MET A 62 -0.93 3.93 11.25
C MET A 62 -1.53 3.08 10.14
N ILE A 63 -0.74 2.13 9.64
CA ILE A 63 -1.13 1.22 8.57
C ILE A 63 -1.36 -0.17 9.17
N PRO A 64 -2.63 -0.60 9.33
CA PRO A 64 -2.92 -1.97 9.71
C PRO A 64 -2.80 -2.93 8.51
N ALA A 65 -2.43 -4.17 8.76
CA ALA A 65 -2.49 -5.23 7.75
C ALA A 65 -3.94 -5.54 7.36
N MET A 66 -4.20 -5.62 6.04
CA MET A 66 -5.51 -5.90 5.46
C MET A 66 -5.97 -7.34 5.69
N TYR A 67 -5.04 -8.29 5.67
CA TYR A 67 -5.26 -9.72 5.86
C TYR A 67 -4.16 -10.33 6.73
N ASP A 68 -4.44 -11.50 7.30
CA ASP A 68 -3.44 -12.35 7.93
C ASP A 68 -2.36 -12.72 6.91
N GLY A 69 -1.10 -12.78 7.35
CA GLY A 69 0.00 -13.13 6.45
C GLY A 69 1.36 -13.17 7.13
N VAL A 70 2.39 -13.39 6.32
CA VAL A 70 3.79 -13.43 6.76
C VAL A 70 4.57 -12.37 6.00
N VAL A 71 5.36 -11.58 6.73
CA VAL A 71 6.25 -10.60 6.11
C VAL A 71 7.33 -11.38 5.36
N ILE A 72 7.38 -11.27 4.04
CA ILE A 72 8.39 -11.97 3.24
C ILE A 72 9.55 -11.06 2.85
N ARG A 73 9.30 -9.75 2.73
CA ARG A 73 10.33 -8.74 2.44
C ARG A 73 10.00 -7.38 3.04
N ILE A 74 11.06 -6.65 3.34
CA ILE A 74 11.04 -5.21 3.62
C ILE A 74 12.16 -4.60 2.77
N VAL A 75 11.84 -3.65 1.90
CA VAL A 75 12.79 -3.08 0.93
C VAL A 75 12.69 -1.56 0.91
N PRO A 76 13.78 -0.83 0.58
CA PRO A 76 13.67 0.60 0.32
C PRO A 76 12.81 0.88 -0.91
N ASP A 77 12.08 1.99 -0.91
CA ASP A 77 11.37 2.52 -2.07
C ASP A 77 11.66 4.01 -2.27
N PHE A 78 11.01 4.62 -3.28
CA PHE A 78 11.24 6.01 -3.66
C PHE A 78 10.94 7.02 -2.54
N LEU A 79 10.02 6.67 -1.63
CA LEU A 79 9.50 7.51 -0.55
C LEU A 79 9.54 6.76 0.79
N GLY A 80 10.58 5.98 1.05
CA GLY A 80 10.74 5.28 2.32
C GLY A 80 10.98 3.80 2.13
N ARG A 81 10.05 2.97 2.60
CA ARG A 81 10.17 1.51 2.50
C ARG A 81 8.84 0.88 2.12
N SER A 82 8.95 -0.31 1.53
CA SER A 82 7.82 -1.19 1.27
C SER A 82 7.88 -2.47 2.10
N ILE A 83 6.73 -2.94 2.57
CA ILE A 83 6.54 -4.26 3.18
C ILE A 83 5.80 -5.14 2.19
N VAL A 84 6.33 -6.33 1.91
CA VAL A 84 5.64 -7.38 1.14
C VAL A 84 5.13 -8.44 2.11
N LEU A 85 3.81 -8.63 2.11
CA LEU A 85 3.10 -9.58 2.97
C LEU A 85 2.53 -10.70 2.11
N GLU A 86 2.97 -11.94 2.34
CA GLU A 86 2.39 -13.14 1.71
C GLU A 86 1.17 -13.60 2.51
N HIS A 87 0.07 -13.85 1.81
CA HIS A 87 -1.16 -14.35 2.38
C HIS A 87 -1.33 -15.82 2.03
N VAL A 88 -1.54 -16.64 3.06
CA VAL A 88 -1.79 -18.07 2.87
C VAL A 88 -3.28 -18.28 2.69
N PHE A 89 -3.68 -18.54 1.45
CA PHE A 89 -5.00 -19.10 1.14
C PHE A 89 -4.85 -20.59 0.86
N GLU A 90 -5.79 -21.38 1.36
CA GLU A 90 -5.85 -22.80 1.04
C GLU A 90 -5.96 -22.96 -0.49
N LYS A 91 -5.06 -23.77 -1.07
CA LYS A 91 -5.09 -24.30 -2.46
C LYS A 91 -4.24 -23.64 -3.57
N SER A 92 -3.44 -22.60 -3.33
CA SER A 92 -2.52 -22.12 -4.40
C SER A 92 -1.11 -22.73 -4.31
N CYS A 93 -0.87 -23.80 -5.09
CA CYS A 93 0.43 -24.45 -5.20
C CYS A 93 1.41 -23.74 -6.16
N ARG A 94 0.96 -22.83 -7.03
CA ARG A 94 1.79 -22.21 -8.08
C ARG A 94 2.15 -20.75 -7.85
N ALA A 95 1.31 -20.01 -7.14
CA ALA A 95 1.51 -18.59 -6.90
C ALA A 95 1.14 -18.20 -5.46
N ARG A 96 1.67 -17.07 -5.03
CA ARG A 96 1.52 -16.49 -3.70
C ARG A 96 0.72 -15.22 -3.86
N PHE A 97 -0.35 -15.07 -3.09
CA PHE A 97 -1.07 -13.80 -3.06
C PHE A 97 -0.33 -12.87 -2.11
N CYS A 98 0.03 -11.69 -2.59
CA CYS A 98 0.77 -10.73 -1.79
C CYS A 98 0.10 -9.36 -1.79
N THR A 99 0.19 -8.69 -0.65
CA THR A 99 -0.06 -7.25 -0.54
C THR A 99 1.28 -6.54 -0.31
N ILE A 100 1.46 -5.40 -0.97
CA ILE A 100 2.63 -4.54 -0.83
C ILE A 100 2.17 -3.19 -0.28
N TYR A 101 2.72 -2.79 0.85
CA TYR A 101 2.47 -1.49 1.47
C TYR A 101 3.72 -0.65 1.29
N SER A 102 3.64 0.45 0.55
CA SER A 102 4.78 1.30 0.17
C SER A 102 4.62 2.73 0.70
N HIS A 103 5.73 3.47 0.72
CA HIS A 103 5.80 4.85 1.21
C HIS A 103 5.49 4.95 2.70
N ILE A 104 6.05 3.99 3.44
CA ILE A 104 5.82 3.80 4.85
C ILE A 104 7.13 3.74 5.65
N ARG A 105 6.97 3.93 6.97
CA ARG A 105 7.95 3.59 8.01
C ARG A 105 7.50 2.30 8.69
N PRO A 106 8.12 1.15 8.39
CA PRO A 106 7.81 -0.12 9.06
C PRO A 106 7.99 -0.02 10.57
N ASP A 107 7.18 -0.78 11.32
CA ASP A 107 7.39 -0.96 12.75
C ASP A 107 8.80 -1.53 13.03
N LEU A 108 9.45 -1.04 14.09
CA LEU A 108 10.84 -1.40 14.41
C LEU A 108 11.04 -2.89 14.70
N HIS A 109 9.98 -3.58 15.11
CA HIS A 109 10.03 -5.01 15.42
C HIS A 109 9.61 -5.89 14.24
N LEU A 110 9.33 -5.29 13.07
CA LEU A 110 8.96 -6.03 11.87
C LEU A 110 10.21 -6.57 11.17
N SER A 111 10.20 -7.87 10.87
CA SER A 111 11.26 -8.55 10.12
C SER A 111 10.66 -9.61 9.19
N PRO A 112 11.35 -9.99 8.10
CA PRO A 112 10.97 -11.16 7.32
C PRO A 112 10.77 -12.41 8.20
N GLY A 113 9.78 -13.22 7.87
CA GLY A 113 9.34 -14.39 8.64
C GLY A 113 8.31 -14.09 9.73
N ARG A 114 8.03 -12.81 10.05
CA ARG A 114 7.05 -12.47 11.10
C ARG A 114 5.62 -12.69 10.62
N GLU A 115 4.85 -13.45 11.39
CA GLU A 115 3.40 -13.57 11.23
C GLU A 115 2.69 -12.30 11.68
N ILE A 116 1.70 -11.88 10.91
CA ILE A 116 0.89 -10.69 11.11
C ILE A 116 -0.58 -11.08 11.04
N ARG A 117 -1.37 -10.61 11.99
CA ARG A 117 -2.84 -10.72 11.96
C ARG A 117 -3.45 -9.49 11.33
N LYS A 118 -4.58 -9.67 10.64
CA LYS A 118 -5.43 -8.58 10.14
C LYS A 118 -5.66 -7.56 11.26
N GLY A 119 -5.54 -6.28 10.93
CA GLY A 119 -5.72 -5.18 11.87
C GLY A 119 -4.50 -4.86 12.73
N ASN A 120 -3.47 -5.72 12.79
CA ASN A 120 -2.20 -5.37 13.44
C ASN A 120 -1.53 -4.23 12.68
N VAL A 121 -1.04 -3.22 13.41
CA VAL A 121 -0.28 -2.11 12.85
C VAL A 121 1.09 -2.62 12.43
N ILE A 122 1.43 -2.46 11.16
CA ILE A 122 2.71 -2.90 10.58
C ILE A 122 3.64 -1.73 10.25
N ALA A 123 3.09 -0.51 10.15
CA ALA A 123 3.83 0.66 9.76
C ALA A 123 3.07 1.96 10.09
N LYS A 124 3.71 3.09 9.81
CA LYS A 124 3.08 4.40 9.64
C LYS A 124 3.36 4.95 8.24
N VAL A 125 2.53 5.86 7.75
CA VAL A 125 2.84 6.61 6.52
C VAL A 125 4.17 7.34 6.71
N GLU A 126 5.01 7.35 5.66
CA GLU A 126 6.20 8.18 5.64
C GLU A 126 5.82 9.61 5.24
N ASP A 127 6.38 10.58 5.96
CA ASP A 127 6.12 12.00 5.76
C ASP A 127 7.40 12.85 5.72
N SER A 128 8.57 12.23 5.82
CA SER A 128 9.85 12.93 5.82
C SER A 128 10.41 13.26 4.43
N PHE A 129 9.55 13.44 3.43
CA PHE A 129 9.99 13.74 2.06
C PHE A 129 10.52 15.16 1.93
N LYS A 130 11.53 15.34 1.05
CA LYS A 130 12.09 16.68 0.79
C LYS A 130 11.01 17.56 0.12
N PRO A 131 10.92 18.86 0.46
CA PRO A 131 9.94 19.80 -0.12
C PRO A 131 9.92 19.87 -1.66
N LYS A 132 10.98 19.39 -2.33
CA LYS A 132 11.12 19.45 -3.79
C LYS A 132 10.21 18.49 -4.56
N THR A 133 9.58 17.51 -3.91
CA THR A 133 8.80 16.49 -4.63
C THR A 133 7.32 16.85 -4.79
N ASP A 134 6.79 17.82 -4.03
CA ASP A 134 5.36 18.19 -4.00
C ASP A 134 4.41 16.98 -3.88
N ILE A 135 4.87 15.97 -3.13
CA ILE A 135 4.13 14.72 -2.88
C ILE A 135 3.51 14.83 -1.50
N SER A 136 2.18 14.76 -1.44
CA SER A 136 1.48 14.62 -0.17
C SER A 136 1.72 13.22 0.42
N PRO A 137 1.93 13.10 1.75
CA PRO A 137 2.02 11.79 2.40
C PRO A 137 0.81 10.91 2.06
N HIS A 138 1.06 9.68 1.63
CA HIS A 138 0.03 8.73 1.22
C HIS A 138 0.54 7.30 1.42
N LEU A 139 -0.40 6.36 1.50
CA LEU A 139 -0.08 4.94 1.39
C LEU A 139 -0.24 4.52 -0.07
N HIS A 140 0.81 3.95 -0.65
CA HIS A 140 0.68 3.22 -1.90
C HIS A 140 0.48 1.73 -1.58
N ILE A 141 -0.56 1.12 -2.16
CA ILE A 141 -0.86 -0.29 -1.97
C ILE A 141 -0.99 -1.04 -3.30
N SER A 142 -0.28 -2.15 -3.43
CA SER A 142 -0.39 -3.08 -4.55
C SER A 142 -0.82 -4.45 -4.07
N LEU A 143 -1.63 -5.16 -4.87
CA LEU A 143 -2.03 -6.54 -4.62
C LEU A 143 -1.82 -7.38 -5.88
N GLY A 144 -1.56 -8.66 -5.71
CA GLY A 144 -1.37 -9.54 -6.86
C GLY A 144 -0.76 -10.89 -6.56
N TRP A 145 -0.58 -11.65 -7.63
CA TRP A 145 -0.05 -13.01 -7.60
C TRP A 145 1.42 -13.04 -8.02
N ILE A 146 2.26 -13.62 -7.17
CA ILE A 146 3.69 -13.81 -7.42
C ILE A 146 3.93 -15.31 -7.61
N PRO A 147 4.48 -15.78 -8.76
CA PRO A 147 4.81 -17.19 -8.93
C PRO A 147 5.75 -17.68 -7.83
N ARG A 148 5.52 -18.90 -7.31
CA ARG A 148 6.38 -19.48 -6.25
C ARG A 148 7.83 -19.71 -6.70
N SER A 149 8.08 -19.77 -8.01
CA SER A 149 9.42 -19.83 -8.60
C SER A 149 10.19 -18.51 -8.46
N ILE A 150 9.52 -17.39 -8.18
CA ILE A 150 10.19 -16.11 -7.94
C ILE A 150 10.67 -16.07 -6.49
N PRO A 151 12.00 -16.03 -6.26
CA PRO A 151 12.57 -15.97 -4.92
C PRO A 151 12.30 -14.60 -4.28
N ASN A 152 12.25 -14.56 -2.94
CA ASN A 152 11.92 -13.35 -2.18
C ASN A 152 12.90 -12.20 -2.43
N GLU A 153 14.15 -12.52 -2.74
CA GLU A 153 15.23 -11.56 -3.00
C GLU A 153 14.92 -10.64 -4.19
N ARG A 154 14.18 -11.15 -5.19
CA ARG A 154 13.74 -10.42 -6.37
C ARG A 154 12.54 -9.51 -6.14
N LEU A 155 11.91 -9.58 -4.95
CA LEU A 155 10.79 -8.71 -4.61
C LEU A 155 11.32 -7.36 -4.11
N ALA A 156 11.84 -6.57 -5.06
CA ALA A 156 12.30 -5.21 -4.88
C ALA A 156 11.84 -4.34 -6.05
N TRP A 157 11.80 -3.02 -5.84
CA TRP A 157 11.55 -2.07 -6.93
C TRP A 157 12.81 -1.92 -7.79
N PRO A 158 12.72 -1.87 -9.14
CA PRO A 158 11.50 -1.85 -9.95
C PRO A 158 10.97 -3.23 -10.42
N GLU A 159 11.59 -4.35 -10.00
CA GLU A 159 11.24 -5.70 -10.48
C GLU A 159 9.78 -6.08 -10.20
N ILE A 160 9.26 -5.74 -9.03
CA ILE A 160 7.86 -5.99 -8.62
C ILE A 160 6.86 -5.43 -9.66
N GLY A 161 7.17 -4.29 -10.28
CA GLY A 161 6.33 -3.67 -11.30
C GLY A 161 6.31 -4.40 -12.65
N SER A 162 7.10 -5.46 -12.81
CA SER A 162 7.12 -6.27 -14.02
C SER A 162 6.03 -7.35 -13.99
N PRO A 163 5.26 -7.55 -15.09
CA PRO A 163 4.30 -8.64 -15.19
C PRO A 163 4.95 -10.03 -15.11
N GLU A 164 6.26 -10.15 -15.33
CA GLU A 164 7.02 -11.39 -15.15
C GLU A 164 7.22 -11.77 -13.67
N VAL A 165 7.12 -10.79 -12.77
CA VAL A 165 7.35 -10.95 -11.33
C VAL A 165 6.01 -11.02 -10.60
N MET A 166 5.07 -10.16 -10.95
CA MET A 166 3.79 -10.06 -10.27
C MET A 166 2.65 -9.76 -11.25
N THR A 167 1.61 -10.59 -11.19
CA THR A 167 0.33 -10.29 -11.83
C THR A 167 -0.48 -9.40 -10.89
N MET A 168 -0.43 -8.10 -11.14
CA MET A 168 -1.11 -7.08 -10.35
C MET A 168 -2.63 -7.12 -10.52
N LEU A 169 -3.34 -6.83 -9.44
CA LEU A 169 -4.80 -6.74 -9.36
C LEU A 169 -5.20 -5.32 -8.94
N ASP A 170 -6.44 -4.93 -9.23
CA ASP A 170 -6.98 -3.65 -8.75
C ASP A 170 -7.22 -3.72 -7.23
N PRO A 171 -6.54 -2.91 -6.40
CA PRO A 171 -6.75 -2.93 -4.96
C PRO A 171 -8.18 -2.57 -4.53
N LEU A 172 -8.92 -1.81 -5.33
CA LEU A 172 -10.30 -1.42 -5.00
C LEU A 172 -11.25 -2.62 -4.93
N ASP A 173 -10.97 -3.70 -5.66
CA ASP A 173 -11.75 -4.94 -5.60
C ASP A 173 -11.61 -5.66 -4.23
N PHE A 174 -10.61 -5.27 -3.42
CA PHE A 174 -10.25 -5.95 -2.17
C PHE A 174 -10.32 -5.06 -0.93
N ILE A 175 -10.31 -3.73 -1.10
CA ILE A 175 -10.47 -2.78 0.01
C ILE A 175 -11.96 -2.66 0.31
N VAL A 176 -12.43 -3.45 1.29
CA VAL A 176 -13.79 -3.32 1.80
C VAL A 176 -13.88 -2.03 2.63
N VAL A 177 -14.71 -1.12 2.15
CA VAL A 177 -15.14 0.07 2.86
C VAL A 177 -16.43 -0.33 3.56
N ASP A 178 -16.36 -0.85 4.79
CA ASP A 178 -17.57 -1.18 5.55
C ASP A 178 -18.40 0.12 5.69
N SER A 179 -19.61 0.10 5.11
CA SER A 179 -20.61 1.17 5.15
C SER A 179 -21.50 1.06 6.39
#